data_AF-A0A6L9UA54-F1
#
_entry.id   AF-A0A6L9UA54-F1
#
_cell.length_a   1.000
_cell.length_b   1.000
_cell.length_c   1.000
_cell.angle_alpha   90.00
_cell.angle_beta   90.00
_cell.angle_gamma   90.00
#
_symmetry.space_group_name_H-M   'P 1'
#
loop_
_entity.id
_entity.type
_entity.pdbx_description
1 polymer ?
#
loop_
_entity_poly.entity_id
_entity_poly.type
_entity_poly.pdbx_seq_one_letter_code
_entity_poly.pdbx_strand_id
1 'polypeptide(L)'
;MSVLSEKAMLSHVRVSSWTARRIDRKVTDEVNESHGAANDAGRYNKLLLNKDALAPIQSAISAARTFHYSRTLPWQDDGARLLPAAAYLDYTARLRAIRADFEKAVDDFIDGYEKHVEDAKQRLGNLFKPEDYPSAKEIRRRFGFDTIINPVPSGDDFRVALGDAQAQVIKAEIEARAQEQLQEAIRDVYRRISEVCERMVEKLRNYVPGNDNRKAEGVFRDSLVENVRDLAQVLPILNITADPKLSEIAERMRRELTRHDADTLRENNDLRESVADAAASILADVSDFLA
;
A
#
# COMPACT_ATOMS: atom_id res chain seq x y z
N MET A 1 -6.47 -30.38 -5.53
CA MET A 1 -5.77 -29.09 -5.57
C MET A 1 -6.74 -27.99 -5.91
N SER A 2 -6.80 -26.97 -5.07
CA SER A 2 -7.67 -25.81 -5.29
C SER A 2 -7.09 -24.94 -6.41
N VAL A 3 -7.96 -24.34 -7.23
CA VAL A 3 -7.59 -23.39 -8.31
C VAL A 3 -6.64 -22.30 -7.81
N LEU A 4 -6.79 -21.92 -6.53
CA LEU A 4 -5.98 -20.90 -5.88
C LEU A 4 -4.53 -21.34 -5.66
N SER A 5 -4.33 -22.58 -5.18
CA SER A 5 -2.98 -23.13 -4.92
C SER A 5 -2.13 -23.32 -6.18
N GLU A 6 -2.76 -23.46 -7.35
CA GLU A 6 -2.06 -23.61 -8.63
C GLU A 6 -1.76 -22.27 -9.32
N LYS A 7 -2.57 -21.24 -9.05
CA LYS A 7 -2.52 -19.96 -9.79
C LYS A 7 -1.96 -18.80 -8.97
N ALA A 8 -1.78 -18.96 -7.66
CA ALA A 8 -1.30 -17.90 -6.79
C ALA A 8 -0.32 -18.41 -5.72
N MET A 9 0.46 -17.48 -5.20
CA MET A 9 1.34 -17.66 -4.04
C MET A 9 1.02 -16.57 -3.02
N LEU A 10 1.46 -16.76 -1.78
CA LEU A 10 1.45 -15.70 -0.78
C LEU A 10 2.75 -14.92 -0.84
N SER A 11 2.67 -13.59 -0.91
CA SER A 11 3.82 -12.71 -0.78
C SER A 11 3.67 -11.82 0.45
N HIS A 12 4.76 -11.66 1.19
CA HIS A 12 4.85 -10.79 2.35
C HIS A 12 6.04 -9.84 2.15
N VAL A 13 5.79 -8.52 2.22
CA VAL A 13 6.85 -7.50 2.21
C VAL A 13 7.11 -7.02 3.64
N ARG A 14 8.21 -7.51 4.22
CA ARG A 14 8.60 -7.18 5.59
C ARG A 14 9.65 -6.08 5.58
N VAL A 15 9.33 -4.96 6.21
CA VAL A 15 10.25 -3.83 6.30
C VAL A 15 10.37 -3.38 7.75
N SER A 16 11.59 -3.36 8.28
CA SER A 16 11.92 -2.77 9.57
C SER A 16 12.66 -1.46 9.38
N SER A 17 12.33 -0.45 10.18
CA SER A 17 12.96 0.87 10.15
C SER A 17 13.04 1.41 11.57
N TRP A 18 14.17 2.04 11.91
CA TRP A 18 14.23 2.89 13.09
C TRP A 18 13.39 4.14 12.85
N THR A 19 12.61 4.55 13.86
CA THR A 19 11.69 5.70 13.75
C THR A 19 12.28 7.00 14.30
N ALA A 20 13.49 6.94 14.90
CA ALA A 20 14.16 8.08 15.53
C ALA A 20 13.26 8.85 16.52
N ARG A 21 12.42 8.14 17.29
CA ARG A 21 11.57 8.70 18.34
C ARG A 21 11.84 8.02 19.66
N ARG A 22 11.78 8.78 20.75
CA ARG A 22 11.85 8.25 22.11
C ARG A 22 10.92 9.04 23.02
N ILE A 23 10.27 8.36 23.96
CA ILE A 23 9.53 9.03 25.04
C ILE A 23 10.55 9.58 26.03
N ASP A 24 10.44 10.86 26.38
CA ASP A 24 11.21 11.44 27.48
C ASP A 24 10.37 11.45 28.75
N ARG A 25 10.59 10.46 29.63
CA ARG A 25 9.81 10.31 30.86
C ARG A 25 9.96 11.51 31.79
N LYS A 26 11.18 12.01 31.96
CA LYS A 26 11.45 13.16 32.84
C LYS A 26 10.64 14.39 32.40
N VAL A 27 10.69 14.72 31.12
CA VAL A 27 9.94 15.87 30.57
C VAL A 27 8.43 15.60 30.60
N THR A 28 8.02 14.35 30.38
CA THR A 28 6.61 13.95 30.49
C THR A 28 6.09 14.21 31.91
N ASP A 29 6.84 13.79 32.92
CA ASP A 29 6.48 13.95 34.33
C ASP A 29 6.46 15.44 34.71
N GLU A 30 7.49 16.21 34.31
CA GLU A 30 7.54 17.66 34.52
C GLU A 30 6.34 18.39 33.92
N VAL A 31 5.94 18.04 32.68
CA VAL A 31 4.77 18.64 32.02
C VAL A 31 3.47 18.25 32.74
N ASN A 32 3.27 16.97 33.04
CA ASN A 32 2.05 16.50 33.71
C ASN A 32 1.92 17.16 35.10
N GLU A 33 3.00 17.21 35.88
CA GLU A 33 3.04 17.86 37.19
C GLU A 33 2.74 19.35 37.09
N SER A 34 3.35 20.06 36.13
CA SER A 34 3.11 21.50 35.94
C SER A 34 1.66 21.87 35.62
N HIS A 35 0.88 20.91 35.12
CA HIS A 35 -0.54 21.08 34.78
C HIS A 35 -1.49 20.40 35.78
N GLY A 36 -0.99 19.80 36.86
CA GLY A 36 -1.81 19.02 37.79
C GLY A 36 -2.52 17.83 37.14
N ALA A 37 -1.97 17.34 36.03
CA ALA A 37 -2.52 16.22 35.28
C ALA A 37 -2.05 14.89 35.90
N ALA A 38 -2.83 13.83 35.71
CA ALA A 38 -2.39 12.48 36.11
C ALA A 38 -1.13 12.06 35.34
N ASN A 39 -0.34 11.14 35.91
CA ASN A 39 0.95 10.72 35.34
C ASN A 39 0.84 10.06 33.94
N ASP A 40 -0.34 9.59 33.57
CA ASP A 40 -0.65 8.98 32.29
C ASP A 40 -1.45 9.90 31.35
N ALA A 41 -1.73 11.14 31.76
CA ALA A 41 -2.54 12.09 31.00
C ALA A 41 -1.85 12.61 29.73
N GLY A 42 -0.52 12.64 29.72
CA GLY A 42 0.29 13.16 28.61
C GLY A 42 1.61 12.43 28.45
N ARG A 43 2.21 12.54 27.25
CA ARG A 43 3.57 12.01 26.95
C ARG A 43 4.34 12.94 26.02
N TYR A 44 5.58 13.25 26.38
CA TYR A 44 6.51 13.97 25.54
C TYR A 44 7.34 13.00 24.68
N ASN A 45 7.08 12.98 23.36
CA ASN A 45 7.81 12.18 22.39
C ASN A 45 8.85 13.04 21.66
N LYS A 46 10.13 12.90 22.01
CA LYS A 46 11.21 13.58 21.30
C LYS A 46 11.47 12.92 19.95
N LEU A 47 11.56 13.76 18.92
CA LEU A 47 12.20 13.41 17.67
C LEU A 47 13.71 13.47 17.91
N LEU A 48 14.39 12.33 17.79
CA LEU A 48 15.84 12.25 17.98
C LEU A 48 16.55 12.92 16.81
N LEU A 49 16.09 12.69 15.57
CA LEU A 49 16.65 13.32 14.38
C LEU A 49 15.64 14.28 13.73
N ASN A 50 16.14 15.12 12.82
CA ASN A 50 15.25 15.85 11.91
C ASN A 50 14.43 14.84 11.07
N LYS A 51 13.14 15.14 10.84
CA LYS A 51 12.24 14.31 10.03
C LYS A 51 12.81 14.01 8.64
N ASP A 52 13.57 14.95 8.08
CA ASP A 52 14.10 14.86 6.72
C ASP A 52 15.21 13.78 6.62
N ALA A 53 15.88 13.46 7.73
CA ALA A 53 16.97 12.48 7.75
C ALA A 53 16.52 11.06 7.33
N LEU A 54 15.27 10.70 7.62
CA LEU A 54 14.70 9.39 7.27
C LEU A 54 13.80 9.45 6.03
N ALA A 55 13.59 10.63 5.43
CA ALA A 55 12.62 10.80 4.35
C ALA A 55 12.92 9.92 3.11
N PRO A 56 14.17 9.78 2.63
CA PRO A 56 14.48 8.88 1.52
C PRO A 56 14.15 7.41 1.83
N ILE A 57 14.48 6.96 3.04
CA ILE A 57 14.16 5.61 3.51
C ILE A 57 12.64 5.42 3.53
N GLN A 58 11.89 6.32 4.19
CA GLN A 58 10.42 6.24 4.26
C GLN A 58 9.76 6.29 2.87
N SER A 59 10.34 7.01 1.92
CA SER A 59 9.89 7.03 0.53
C SER A 59 10.00 5.65 -0.12
N ALA A 60 11.15 4.97 0.02
CA ALA A 60 11.33 3.61 -0.50
C ALA A 60 10.39 2.60 0.18
N ILE A 61 10.17 2.70 1.49
CA ILE A 61 9.20 1.86 2.22
C ILE A 61 7.78 2.06 1.67
N SER A 62 7.39 3.32 1.46
CA SER A 62 6.07 3.66 0.93
C SER A 62 5.91 3.14 -0.50
N ALA A 63 6.91 3.33 -1.34
CA ALA A 63 6.92 2.81 -2.71
C ALA A 63 6.79 1.28 -2.75
N ALA A 64 7.48 0.57 -1.86
CA ALA A 64 7.37 -0.89 -1.75
C ALA A 64 5.95 -1.33 -1.38
N ARG A 65 5.33 -0.68 -0.38
CA ARG A 65 3.95 -1.00 0.04
C ARG A 65 2.93 -0.68 -1.03
N THR A 66 3.03 0.50 -1.65
CA THR A 66 2.14 0.91 -2.74
C THR A 66 2.24 -0.05 -3.92
N PHE A 67 3.45 -0.43 -4.33
CA PHE A 67 3.65 -1.41 -5.39
C PHE A 67 3.15 -2.80 -5.00
N HIS A 68 3.42 -3.24 -3.76
CA HIS A 68 2.94 -4.52 -3.26
C HIS A 68 1.42 -4.61 -3.35
N TYR A 69 0.70 -3.60 -2.85
CA TYR A 69 -0.76 -3.59 -2.84
C TYR A 69 -1.34 -3.45 -4.26
N SER A 70 -0.69 -2.70 -5.14
CA SER A 70 -1.18 -2.51 -6.51
C SER A 70 -1.02 -3.76 -7.40
N ARG A 71 -0.27 -4.78 -6.95
CA ARG A 71 0.01 -6.01 -7.71
C ARG A 71 -0.45 -7.28 -7.00
N THR A 72 -1.10 -7.16 -5.84
CA THR A 72 -1.55 -8.31 -5.02
C THR A 72 -2.95 -8.10 -4.45
N LEU A 73 -3.61 -9.20 -4.12
CA LEU A 73 -4.94 -9.24 -3.49
C LEU A 73 -4.81 -9.51 -1.99
N PRO A 74 -5.75 -9.05 -1.15
CA PRO A 74 -5.74 -9.37 0.26
C PRO A 74 -5.82 -10.90 0.47
N TRP A 75 -5.23 -11.37 1.58
CA TRP A 75 -5.30 -12.77 1.98
C TRP A 75 -5.62 -12.93 3.46
N GLN A 76 -4.81 -12.36 4.35
CA GLN A 76 -5.03 -12.39 5.80
C GLN A 76 -4.53 -11.09 6.43
N ASP A 77 -4.93 -10.84 7.68
CA ASP A 77 -4.55 -9.65 8.44
C ASP A 77 -3.08 -9.64 8.89
N ASP A 78 -2.32 -10.71 8.61
CA ASP A 78 -0.91 -10.84 8.97
C ASP A 78 0.04 -10.12 8.00
N GLY A 79 -0.50 -9.46 6.96
CA GLY A 79 0.26 -8.75 5.94
C GLY A 79 0.67 -9.62 4.75
N ALA A 80 0.33 -10.92 4.74
CA ALA A 80 0.45 -11.73 3.54
C ALA A 80 -0.64 -11.35 2.51
N ARG A 81 -0.27 -11.38 1.24
CA ARG A 81 -1.16 -11.05 0.12
C ARG A 81 -1.04 -12.09 -0.99
N LEU A 82 -2.15 -12.35 -1.66
CA LEU A 82 -2.20 -13.23 -2.82
C LEU A 82 -1.50 -12.55 -4.01
N LEU A 83 -0.43 -13.19 -4.48
CA LEU A 83 0.33 -12.83 -5.67
C LEU A 83 -0.01 -13.83 -6.78
N PRO A 84 -0.67 -13.40 -7.87
CA PRO A 84 -0.89 -14.23 -9.03
C PRO A 84 0.43 -14.73 -9.62
N ALA A 85 0.50 -16.01 -10.00
CA ALA A 85 1.72 -16.62 -10.54
C ALA A 85 2.23 -15.88 -11.80
N ALA A 86 1.31 -15.40 -12.64
CA ALA A 86 1.60 -14.61 -13.83
C ALA A 86 2.33 -13.28 -13.51
N ALA A 87 2.17 -12.73 -12.30
CA ALA A 87 2.79 -11.48 -11.89
C ALA A 87 4.21 -11.67 -11.30
N TYR A 88 4.61 -12.91 -11.00
CA TYR A 88 5.72 -13.19 -10.09
C TYR A 88 7.07 -12.59 -10.54
N LEU A 89 7.43 -12.75 -11.81
CA LEU A 89 8.71 -12.30 -12.34
C LEU A 89 8.83 -10.76 -12.29
N ASP A 90 7.83 -10.05 -12.81
CA ASP A 90 7.79 -8.59 -12.81
C ASP A 90 7.74 -8.03 -11.39
N TYR A 91 6.94 -8.66 -10.53
CA TYR A 91 6.79 -8.31 -9.12
C TYR A 91 8.12 -8.40 -8.36
N THR A 92 8.82 -9.53 -8.48
CA THR A 92 10.10 -9.73 -7.79
C THR A 92 11.21 -8.84 -8.36
N ALA A 93 11.25 -8.62 -9.67
CA ALA A 93 12.20 -7.70 -10.29
C ALA A 93 12.02 -6.27 -9.78
N ARG A 94 10.77 -5.77 -9.72
CA ARG A 94 10.49 -4.42 -9.24
C ARG A 94 10.74 -4.24 -7.74
N LEU A 95 10.39 -5.23 -6.91
CA LEU A 95 10.72 -5.18 -5.48
C LEU A 95 12.22 -5.25 -5.20
N ARG A 96 13.00 -5.97 -6.02
CA ARG A 96 14.48 -5.94 -5.92
C ARG A 96 15.03 -4.55 -6.20
N ALA A 97 14.50 -3.84 -7.20
CA ALA A 97 14.89 -2.47 -7.48
C ALA A 97 14.56 -1.53 -6.31
N ILE A 98 13.34 -1.60 -5.78
CA ILE A 98 12.93 -0.78 -4.61
C ILE A 98 13.78 -1.12 -3.37
N ARG A 99 14.12 -2.40 -3.19
CA ARG A 99 15.02 -2.83 -2.12
C ARG A 99 16.41 -2.23 -2.27
N ALA A 100 16.95 -2.18 -3.48
CA ALA A 100 18.26 -1.55 -3.74
C ALA A 100 18.22 -0.04 -3.40
N ASP A 101 17.14 0.66 -3.77
CA ASP A 101 16.94 2.07 -3.41
C ASP A 101 16.85 2.26 -1.88
N PHE A 102 16.15 1.35 -1.19
CA PHE A 102 16.07 1.34 0.28
C PHE A 102 17.44 1.11 0.92
N GLU A 103 18.18 0.10 0.48
CA GLU A 103 19.50 -0.23 1.03
C GLU A 103 20.48 0.91 0.81
N LYS A 104 20.47 1.52 -0.38
CA LYS A 104 21.26 2.73 -0.66
C LYS A 104 20.88 3.89 0.24
N ALA A 105 19.58 4.18 0.41
CA ALA A 105 19.12 5.26 1.29
C ALA A 105 19.51 5.02 2.76
N VAL A 106 19.53 3.76 3.21
CA VAL A 106 20.01 3.39 4.54
C VAL A 106 21.51 3.61 4.66
N ASP A 107 22.30 3.18 3.68
CA ASP A 107 23.75 3.36 3.72
C ASP A 107 24.12 4.85 3.69
N ASP A 108 23.49 5.65 2.82
CA ASP A 108 23.65 7.12 2.78
C ASP A 108 23.30 7.78 4.13
N PHE A 109 22.25 7.30 4.81
CA PHE A 109 21.84 7.78 6.14
C PHE A 109 22.85 7.40 7.23
N ILE A 110 23.39 6.19 7.19
CA ILE A 110 24.33 5.69 8.18
C ILE A 110 25.68 6.40 8.06
N ASP A 111 26.15 6.67 6.85
CA ASP A 111 27.36 7.46 6.61
C ASP A 111 27.22 8.90 7.13
N GLY A 112 26.00 9.47 7.04
CA GLY A 112 25.66 10.77 7.61
C GLY A 112 25.29 10.79 9.09
N TYR A 113 25.28 9.64 9.78
CA TYR A 113 24.64 9.51 11.10
C TYR A 113 25.25 10.44 12.16
N GLU A 114 26.58 10.51 12.26
CA GLU A 114 27.25 11.35 13.25
C GLU A 114 26.89 12.83 13.11
N LYS A 115 26.80 13.32 11.87
CA LYS A 115 26.37 14.69 11.58
C LYS A 115 24.92 14.91 12.02
N HIS A 116 24.03 13.96 11.76
CA HIS A 116 22.64 14.05 12.23
C HIS A 116 22.52 14.08 13.76
N VAL A 117 23.42 13.41 14.49
CA VAL A 117 23.48 13.47 15.96
C VAL A 117 23.95 14.84 16.44
N GLU A 118 24.96 15.44 15.80
CA GLU A 118 25.43 16.79 16.15
C GLU A 118 24.36 17.86 15.88
N ASP A 119 23.68 17.77 14.73
CA ASP A 119 22.53 18.64 14.42
C ASP A 119 21.40 18.46 15.45
N ALA A 120 21.17 17.23 15.91
CA ALA A 120 20.18 16.94 16.94
C ALA A 120 20.55 17.53 18.30
N LYS A 121 21.84 17.53 18.66
CA LYS A 121 22.35 18.15 19.89
C LYS A 121 22.06 19.65 19.92
N GLN A 122 22.28 20.34 18.81
CA GLN A 122 21.96 21.77 18.68
C GLN A 122 20.44 22.00 18.74
N ARG A 123 19.66 21.20 18.02
CA ARG A 123 18.20 21.35 17.91
C ARG A 123 17.45 21.04 19.21
N LEU A 124 17.87 20.01 19.94
CA LEU A 124 17.19 19.57 21.17
C LEU A 124 17.65 20.33 22.41
N GLY A 125 18.81 20.99 22.38
CA GLY A 125 19.36 21.70 23.53
C GLY A 125 19.40 20.80 24.76
N ASN A 126 18.80 21.24 25.86
CA ASN A 126 18.77 20.51 27.13
C ASN A 126 17.98 19.19 27.11
N LEU A 127 17.22 18.93 26.04
CA LEU A 127 16.50 17.67 25.84
C LEU A 127 17.37 16.58 25.20
N PHE A 128 18.55 16.94 24.71
CA PHE A 128 19.49 15.99 24.13
C PHE A 128 20.08 15.08 25.21
N LYS A 129 20.02 13.76 24.98
CA LYS A 129 20.67 12.77 25.82
C LYS A 129 21.53 11.86 24.93
N PRO A 130 22.87 11.83 25.10
CA PRO A 130 23.76 11.00 24.29
C PRO A 130 23.34 9.52 24.24
N GLU A 131 22.83 8.99 25.34
CA GLU A 131 22.34 7.61 25.48
C GLU A 131 21.08 7.28 24.66
N ASP A 132 20.48 8.27 23.99
CA ASP A 132 19.41 8.06 23.00
C ASP A 132 19.90 7.68 21.61
N TYR A 133 21.21 7.79 21.37
CA TYR A 133 21.82 7.61 20.06
C TYR A 133 22.77 6.40 20.10
N PRO A 134 22.26 5.19 19.81
CA PRO A 134 23.10 4.01 19.60
C PRO A 134 24.15 4.23 18.52
N SER A 135 25.16 3.36 18.46
CA SER A 135 26.18 3.42 17.41
C SER A 135 25.57 3.26 16.01
N ALA A 136 26.24 3.82 15.00
CA ALA A 136 25.84 3.69 13.59
C ALA A 136 25.61 2.22 13.19
N LYS A 137 26.45 1.30 13.68
CA LYS A 137 26.31 -0.15 13.47
C LYS A 137 25.03 -0.73 14.08
N GLU A 138 24.66 -0.31 15.29
CA GLU A 138 23.41 -0.73 15.93
C GLU A 138 22.20 -0.17 15.21
N ILE A 139 22.27 1.07 14.73
CA ILE A 139 21.20 1.70 13.96
C ILE A 139 21.03 1.03 12.60
N ARG A 140 22.12 0.70 11.88
CA ARG A 140 22.08 -0.03 10.60
C ARG A 140 21.32 -1.35 10.71
N ARG A 141 21.49 -2.08 11.82
CA ARG A 141 20.80 -3.36 12.09
C ARG A 141 19.30 -3.23 12.33
N ARG A 142 18.78 -2.03 12.56
CA ARG A 142 17.33 -1.78 12.70
C ARG A 142 16.61 -1.62 11.37
N PHE A 143 17.36 -1.50 10.28
CA PHE A 143 16.83 -1.43 8.93
C PHE A 143 16.92 -2.79 8.25
N GLY A 144 15.82 -3.24 7.68
CA GLY A 144 15.71 -4.53 7.01
C GLY A 144 14.58 -4.51 6.00
N PHE A 145 14.79 -5.18 4.87
CA PHE A 145 13.82 -5.28 3.79
C PHE A 145 13.86 -6.69 3.23
N ASP A 146 12.77 -7.42 3.41
CA ASP A 146 12.63 -8.79 2.96
C ASP A 146 11.33 -8.99 2.18
N THR A 147 11.38 -9.83 1.17
CA THR A 147 10.20 -10.30 0.44
C THR A 147 10.16 -11.81 0.59
N ILE A 148 9.11 -12.30 1.24
CA ILE A 148 8.92 -13.72 1.54
C ILE A 148 7.82 -14.23 0.62
N ILE A 149 8.03 -15.41 0.03
CA ILE A 149 7.07 -16.09 -0.85
C ILE A 149 6.76 -17.44 -0.23
N ASN A 150 5.47 -17.69 0.01
CA ASN A 150 4.97 -18.92 0.59
C ASN A 150 3.90 -19.53 -0.33
N PRO A 151 3.69 -20.86 -0.29
CA PRO A 151 2.56 -21.46 -0.97
C PRO A 151 1.25 -21.00 -0.32
N VAL A 152 0.17 -21.01 -1.10
CA VAL A 152 -1.19 -20.88 -0.53
C VAL A 152 -1.52 -22.18 0.22
N PRO A 153 -2.01 -22.10 1.48
CA PRO A 153 -2.44 -23.29 2.21
C PRO A 153 -3.50 -24.10 1.45
N SER A 154 -3.34 -25.42 1.43
CA SER A 154 -4.35 -26.36 0.92
C SER A 154 -4.46 -27.55 1.87
N GLY A 155 -5.68 -28.07 2.02
CA GLY A 155 -5.94 -29.28 2.79
C GLY A 155 -5.20 -30.50 2.21
N ASP A 156 -4.93 -30.52 0.91
CA ASP A 156 -4.15 -31.57 0.26
C ASP A 156 -2.70 -31.62 0.77
N ASP A 157 -2.14 -30.48 1.22
CA ASP A 157 -0.77 -30.39 1.76
C ASP A 157 -0.70 -30.48 3.30
N PHE A 158 -1.81 -30.83 3.96
CA PHE A 158 -1.80 -31.05 5.41
C PHE A 158 -1.18 -32.41 5.77
N ARG A 159 0.09 -32.38 6.20
CA ARG A 159 0.94 -33.57 6.47
C ARG A 159 1.14 -33.90 7.96
N VAL A 160 0.44 -33.23 8.87
CA VAL A 160 0.59 -33.46 10.31
C VAL A 160 0.03 -34.84 10.68
N ALA A 161 0.78 -35.60 11.48
CA ALA A 161 0.35 -36.92 11.97
C ALA A 161 -0.76 -36.78 13.02
N LEU A 162 -2.02 -36.89 12.58
CA LEU A 162 -3.22 -36.90 13.42
C LEU A 162 -4.10 -38.11 13.05
N GLY A 163 -5.08 -38.43 13.90
CA GLY A 163 -6.11 -39.40 13.53
C GLY A 163 -6.90 -38.93 12.30
N ASP A 164 -7.30 -39.87 11.44
CA ASP A 164 -7.91 -39.58 10.13
C ASP A 164 -9.12 -38.64 10.25
N ALA A 165 -9.98 -38.86 11.24
CA ALA A 165 -11.16 -38.04 11.47
C ALA A 165 -10.79 -36.57 11.79
N GLN A 166 -9.81 -36.35 12.66
CA GLN A 166 -9.34 -35.00 13.01
C GLN A 166 -8.61 -34.33 11.84
N ALA A 167 -7.82 -35.10 11.09
CA ALA A 167 -7.14 -34.58 9.90
C ALA A 167 -8.14 -34.11 8.84
N GLN A 168 -9.22 -34.85 8.58
CA GLN A 168 -10.25 -34.44 7.62
C GLN A 168 -10.97 -33.15 8.04
N VAL A 169 -11.26 -32.98 9.33
CA VAL A 169 -11.85 -31.72 9.85
C VAL A 169 -10.95 -30.52 9.57
N ILE A 170 -9.65 -30.63 9.90
CA ILE A 170 -8.69 -29.53 9.69
C ILE A 170 -8.50 -29.24 8.20
N LYS A 171 -8.44 -30.26 7.35
CA LYS A 171 -8.36 -30.08 5.88
C LYS A 171 -9.55 -29.30 5.35
N ALA A 172 -10.76 -29.65 5.79
CA ALA A 172 -11.97 -28.94 5.41
C ALA A 172 -11.95 -27.49 5.89
N GLU A 173 -11.45 -27.21 7.10
CA GLU A 173 -11.29 -25.84 7.60
C GLU A 173 -10.27 -25.02 6.77
N ILE A 174 -9.15 -25.62 6.37
CA ILE A 174 -8.14 -24.96 5.52
C ILE A 174 -8.76 -24.55 4.18
N GLU A 175 -9.46 -25.46 3.52
CA GLU A 175 -10.12 -25.19 2.23
C GLU A 175 -11.25 -24.16 2.37
N ALA A 176 -12.06 -24.24 3.44
CA ALA A 176 -13.12 -23.26 3.71
C ALA A 176 -12.56 -21.85 3.91
N ARG A 177 -11.48 -21.71 4.70
CA ARG A 177 -10.80 -20.43 4.89
C ARG A 177 -10.19 -19.92 3.59
N ALA A 178 -9.56 -20.79 2.80
CA ALA A 178 -9.00 -20.39 1.52
C ALA A 178 -10.07 -19.87 0.55
N GLN A 179 -11.25 -20.50 0.53
CA GLN A 179 -12.38 -20.06 -0.28
C GLN A 179 -12.95 -18.73 0.20
N GLU A 180 -13.09 -18.51 1.51
CA GLU A 180 -13.52 -17.23 2.08
C GLU A 180 -12.59 -16.10 1.68
N GLN A 181 -11.28 -16.31 1.79
CA GLN A 181 -10.28 -15.30 1.42
C GLN A 181 -10.24 -15.06 -0.09
N LEU A 182 -10.52 -16.07 -0.91
CA LEU A 182 -10.70 -15.87 -2.35
C LEU A 182 -11.89 -14.95 -2.65
N GLN A 183 -13.01 -15.10 -1.93
CA GLN A 183 -14.16 -14.21 -2.12
C GLN A 183 -13.84 -12.77 -1.70
N GLU A 184 -13.12 -12.56 -0.60
CA GLU A 184 -12.70 -11.21 -0.20
C GLU A 184 -11.69 -10.61 -1.18
N ALA A 185 -10.77 -11.43 -1.71
CA ALA A 185 -9.86 -11.02 -2.77
C ALA A 185 -10.60 -10.54 -4.03
N ILE A 186 -11.67 -11.23 -4.44
CA ILE A 186 -12.52 -10.82 -5.56
C ILE A 186 -13.25 -9.51 -5.24
N ARG A 187 -13.87 -9.40 -4.06
CA ARG A 187 -14.55 -8.17 -3.60
C ARG A 187 -13.60 -6.97 -3.58
N ASP A 188 -12.35 -7.16 -3.16
CA ASP A 188 -11.34 -6.12 -3.17
C ASP A 188 -11.06 -5.59 -4.58
N VAL A 189 -11.05 -6.46 -5.60
CA VAL A 189 -10.91 -6.02 -7.00
C VAL A 189 -12.08 -5.11 -7.41
N TYR A 190 -13.32 -5.53 -7.13
CA TYR A 190 -14.50 -4.73 -7.43
C TYR A 190 -14.50 -3.40 -6.66
N ARG A 191 -14.09 -3.42 -5.38
CA ARG A 191 -13.93 -2.22 -4.56
C ARG A 191 -12.95 -1.23 -5.17
N ARG A 192 -11.78 -1.70 -5.64
CA ARG A 192 -10.79 -0.84 -6.33
C ARG A 192 -11.35 -0.22 -7.61
N ILE A 193 -12.09 -1.00 -8.40
CA ILE A 193 -12.73 -0.49 -9.62
C ILE A 193 -13.75 0.59 -9.25
N SER A 194 -14.61 0.32 -8.26
CA SER A 194 -15.60 1.26 -7.75
C SER A 194 -14.95 2.57 -7.29
N GLU A 195 -13.93 2.50 -6.43
CA GLU A 195 -13.23 3.68 -5.89
C GLU A 195 -12.59 4.53 -7.00
N VAL A 196 -11.97 3.89 -8.00
CA VAL A 196 -11.31 4.60 -9.10
C VAL A 196 -12.34 5.24 -10.02
N CYS A 197 -13.42 4.53 -10.38
CA CYS A 197 -14.50 5.07 -11.20
C CYS A 197 -15.25 6.20 -10.48
N GLU A 198 -15.59 6.04 -9.19
CA GLU A 198 -16.25 7.06 -8.38
C GLU A 198 -15.42 8.34 -8.33
N ARG A 199 -14.11 8.22 -8.04
CA ARG A 199 -13.20 9.38 -8.05
C ARG A 199 -13.12 10.01 -9.43
N MET A 200 -13.13 9.23 -10.50
CA MET A 200 -13.11 9.77 -11.86
C MET A 200 -14.39 10.55 -12.17
N VAL A 201 -15.57 10.00 -11.87
CA VAL A 201 -16.86 10.69 -12.02
C VAL A 201 -16.87 12.00 -11.22
N GLU A 202 -16.51 11.95 -9.94
CA GLU A 202 -16.50 13.10 -9.05
C GLU A 202 -15.58 14.22 -9.56
N LYS A 203 -14.33 13.88 -9.93
CA LYS A 203 -13.34 14.89 -10.35
C LYS A 203 -13.60 15.44 -11.75
N LEU A 204 -14.07 14.63 -12.68
CA LEU A 204 -14.39 15.11 -14.03
C LEU A 204 -15.63 16.01 -14.03
N ARG A 205 -16.70 15.64 -13.29
CA ARG A 205 -17.93 16.45 -13.24
C ARG A 205 -17.77 17.76 -12.48
N ASN A 206 -16.90 17.80 -11.47
CA ASN A 206 -16.66 19.00 -10.67
C ASN A 206 -15.55 19.91 -11.23
N TYR A 207 -14.88 19.51 -12.32
CA TYR A 207 -13.82 20.32 -12.91
C TYR A 207 -14.38 21.36 -13.88
N VAL A 208 -14.10 22.63 -13.59
CA VAL A 208 -14.39 23.76 -14.47
C VAL A 208 -13.06 24.38 -14.91
N PRO A 209 -12.72 24.37 -16.20
CA PRO A 209 -11.46 24.94 -16.67
C PRO A 209 -11.43 26.45 -16.41
N GLY A 210 -10.25 26.96 -16.06
CA GLY A 210 -10.02 28.39 -15.91
C GLY A 210 -10.00 29.10 -17.26
N ASN A 211 -10.15 30.41 -17.23
CA ASN A 211 -9.92 31.30 -18.36
C ASN A 211 -9.11 32.53 -17.92
N ASP A 212 -8.85 33.47 -18.83
CA ASP A 212 -8.04 34.67 -18.55
C ASP A 212 -8.48 35.48 -17.31
N ASN A 213 -9.75 35.35 -16.91
CA ASN A 213 -10.34 36.10 -15.79
C ASN A 213 -10.77 35.23 -14.60
N ARG A 214 -10.66 33.90 -14.68
CA ARG A 214 -11.10 32.96 -13.63
C ARG A 214 -10.14 31.79 -13.51
N LYS A 215 -9.67 31.50 -12.30
CA LYS A 215 -8.89 30.30 -12.02
C LYS A 215 -9.77 29.06 -12.20
N ALA A 216 -9.16 27.93 -12.60
CA ALA A 216 -9.88 26.66 -12.67
C ALA A 216 -10.48 26.28 -11.31
N GLU A 217 -11.67 25.68 -11.35
CA GLU A 217 -12.37 25.16 -10.17
C GLU A 217 -12.39 23.64 -10.22
N GLY A 218 -12.28 23.00 -9.06
CA GLY A 218 -12.06 21.56 -8.97
C GLY A 218 -10.60 21.16 -9.23
N VAL A 219 -10.14 20.13 -8.52
CA VAL A 219 -8.76 19.61 -8.65
C VAL A 219 -8.78 18.40 -9.57
N PHE A 220 -8.32 18.57 -10.81
CA PHE A 220 -8.10 17.47 -11.76
C PHE A 220 -6.61 17.34 -12.05
N ARG A 221 -5.95 16.35 -11.43
CA ARG A 221 -4.52 16.01 -11.63
C ARG A 221 -4.36 14.83 -12.59
N ASP A 222 -3.20 14.72 -13.23
CA ASP A 222 -2.87 13.64 -14.16
C ASP A 222 -3.01 12.26 -13.51
N SER A 223 -2.67 12.19 -12.22
CA SER A 223 -2.78 10.98 -11.42
C SER A 223 -4.19 10.39 -11.39
N LEU A 224 -5.24 11.15 -11.69
CA LEU A 224 -6.58 10.59 -11.83
C LEU A 224 -6.64 9.58 -12.98
N VAL A 225 -6.17 9.97 -14.17
CA VAL A 225 -6.17 9.12 -15.37
C VAL A 225 -5.12 8.02 -15.25
N GLU A 226 -3.95 8.33 -14.72
CA GLU A 226 -2.89 7.33 -14.53
C GLU A 226 -3.32 6.22 -13.56
N ASN A 227 -4.02 6.53 -12.47
CA ASN A 227 -4.55 5.51 -11.55
C ASN A 227 -5.54 4.56 -12.24
N VAL A 228 -6.38 5.08 -13.13
CA VAL A 228 -7.34 4.28 -13.92
C VAL A 228 -6.61 3.39 -14.89
N ARG A 229 -5.61 3.94 -15.59
CA ARG A 229 -4.78 3.19 -16.55
C ARG A 229 -4.00 2.08 -15.87
N ASP A 230 -3.35 2.39 -14.75
CA ASP A 230 -2.60 1.44 -13.93
C ASP A 230 -3.51 0.29 -13.46
N LEU A 231 -4.72 0.60 -12.96
CA LEU A 231 -5.67 -0.43 -12.54
C LEU A 231 -6.11 -1.28 -13.72
N ALA A 232 -6.56 -0.66 -14.82
CA ALA A 232 -7.03 -1.36 -16.01
C ALA A 232 -5.96 -2.29 -16.62
N GLN A 233 -4.68 -1.93 -16.52
CA GLN A 233 -3.56 -2.77 -16.96
C GLN A 233 -3.37 -4.00 -16.08
N VAL A 234 -3.61 -3.90 -14.76
CA VAL A 234 -3.38 -5.03 -13.83
C VAL A 234 -4.58 -5.90 -13.57
N LEU A 235 -5.81 -5.43 -13.82
CA LEU A 235 -7.03 -6.22 -13.64
C LEU A 235 -6.96 -7.62 -14.29
N PRO A 236 -6.45 -7.81 -15.52
CA PRO A 236 -6.33 -9.14 -16.11
C PRO A 236 -5.43 -10.09 -15.30
N ILE A 237 -4.39 -9.56 -14.66
CA ILE A 237 -3.46 -10.33 -13.83
C ILE A 237 -4.10 -10.68 -12.48
N LEU A 238 -4.89 -9.75 -11.92
CA LEU A 238 -5.61 -9.94 -10.66
C LEU A 238 -6.84 -10.85 -10.81
N ASN A 239 -7.29 -11.14 -12.04
CA ASN A 239 -8.40 -12.04 -12.32
C ASN A 239 -8.02 -13.53 -12.17
N ILE A 240 -7.65 -13.95 -10.96
CA ILE A 240 -7.17 -15.30 -10.65
C ILE A 240 -8.22 -16.40 -10.87
N THR A 241 -9.51 -16.06 -10.79
CA THR A 241 -10.64 -16.96 -11.06
C THR A 241 -11.02 -17.04 -12.54
N ALA A 242 -10.40 -16.23 -13.40
CA ALA A 242 -10.76 -16.09 -14.81
C ALA A 242 -12.24 -15.70 -15.02
N ASP A 243 -12.77 -14.81 -14.18
CA ASP A 243 -14.11 -14.27 -14.29
C ASP A 243 -14.28 -13.49 -15.62
N PRO A 244 -15.17 -13.93 -16.52
CA PRO A 244 -15.44 -13.23 -17.77
C PRO A 244 -15.96 -11.79 -17.56
N LYS A 245 -16.73 -11.54 -16.51
CA LYS A 245 -17.28 -10.21 -16.22
C LYS A 245 -16.20 -9.22 -15.81
N LEU A 246 -15.27 -9.66 -14.95
CA LEU A 246 -14.12 -8.85 -14.59
C LEU A 246 -13.23 -8.54 -15.81
N SER A 247 -13.07 -9.51 -16.72
CA SER A 247 -12.36 -9.30 -17.99
C SER A 247 -13.06 -8.28 -18.89
N GLU A 248 -14.39 -8.32 -18.98
CA GLU A 248 -15.20 -7.35 -19.71
C GLU A 248 -15.04 -5.93 -19.13
N ILE A 249 -15.14 -5.79 -17.80
CA ILE A 249 -14.98 -4.50 -17.11
C ILE A 249 -13.57 -3.94 -17.34
N ALA A 250 -12.53 -4.78 -17.22
CA ALA A 250 -11.16 -4.36 -17.50
C ALA A 250 -10.99 -3.83 -18.93
N GLU A 251 -11.60 -4.50 -19.92
CA GLU A 251 -11.56 -4.05 -21.31
C GLU A 251 -12.32 -2.74 -21.52
N ARG A 252 -13.50 -2.59 -20.92
CA ARG A 252 -14.26 -1.33 -20.94
C ARG A 252 -13.47 -0.18 -20.33
N MET A 253 -12.85 -0.39 -19.16
CA MET A 253 -11.99 0.63 -18.55
C MET A 253 -10.86 1.06 -19.50
N ARG A 254 -10.17 0.10 -20.14
CA ARG A 254 -9.13 0.42 -21.13
C ARG A 254 -9.68 1.23 -22.30
N ARG A 255 -10.75 0.77 -22.93
CA ARG A 255 -11.31 1.37 -24.15
C ARG A 255 -11.98 2.72 -23.92
N GLU A 256 -12.70 2.86 -22.81
CA GLU A 256 -13.61 3.99 -22.57
C GLU A 256 -12.96 5.04 -21.66
N LEU A 257 -12.16 4.64 -20.66
CA LEU A 257 -11.63 5.58 -19.65
C LEU A 257 -10.19 6.02 -19.88
N THR A 258 -9.38 5.20 -20.58
CA THR A 258 -7.93 5.46 -20.71
C THR A 258 -7.51 6.00 -22.07
N ARG A 259 -8.48 6.25 -22.97
CA ARG A 259 -8.26 6.69 -24.36
C ARG A 259 -7.64 8.08 -24.48
N HIS A 260 -7.92 8.96 -23.53
CA HIS A 260 -7.47 10.35 -23.50
C HIS A 260 -6.57 10.59 -22.29
N ASP A 261 -5.59 11.49 -22.44
CA ASP A 261 -4.78 11.97 -21.32
C ASP A 261 -5.52 13.07 -20.53
N ALA A 262 -4.96 13.43 -19.37
CA ALA A 262 -5.58 14.42 -18.49
C ALA A 262 -5.65 15.82 -19.12
N ASP A 263 -4.65 16.21 -19.91
CA ASP A 263 -4.63 17.51 -20.59
C ASP A 263 -5.78 17.63 -21.60
N THR A 264 -5.96 16.62 -22.45
CA THR A 264 -7.09 16.55 -23.39
C THR A 264 -8.43 16.68 -22.66
N LEU A 265 -8.60 16.01 -21.52
CA LEU A 265 -9.85 16.04 -20.74
C LEU A 265 -10.06 17.37 -19.98
N ARG A 266 -8.99 18.12 -19.68
CA ARG A 266 -9.11 19.47 -19.09
C ARG A 266 -9.62 20.46 -20.13
N GLU A 267 -9.12 20.35 -21.36
CA GLU A 267 -9.41 21.30 -22.45
C GLU A 267 -10.75 21.02 -23.15
N ASN A 268 -11.22 19.78 -23.16
CA ASN A 268 -12.42 19.38 -23.89
C ASN A 268 -13.57 18.96 -22.94
N ASN A 269 -14.62 19.78 -22.88
CA ASN A 269 -15.79 19.51 -22.02
C ASN A 269 -16.57 18.26 -22.46
N ASP A 270 -16.79 18.08 -23.76
CA ASP A 270 -17.61 16.97 -24.28
C ASP A 270 -16.92 15.63 -24.03
N LEU A 271 -15.59 15.57 -24.23
CA LEU A 271 -14.82 14.37 -23.89
C LEU A 271 -14.83 14.10 -22.38
N ARG A 272 -14.74 15.15 -21.56
CA ARG A 272 -14.80 15.02 -20.11
C ARG A 272 -16.14 14.46 -19.63
N GLU A 273 -17.25 14.97 -20.18
CA GLU A 273 -18.59 14.48 -19.87
C GLU A 273 -18.78 13.04 -20.35
N SER A 274 -18.38 12.73 -21.59
CA SER A 274 -18.45 11.38 -22.14
C SER A 274 -17.65 10.35 -21.31
N VAL A 275 -16.44 10.69 -20.87
CA VAL A 275 -15.63 9.80 -20.03
C VAL A 275 -16.21 9.68 -18.62
N ALA A 276 -16.77 10.76 -18.06
CA ALA A 276 -17.45 10.71 -16.77
C ALA A 276 -18.69 9.80 -16.82
N ASP A 277 -19.47 9.84 -17.90
CA ASP A 277 -20.64 8.97 -18.06
C ASP A 277 -20.26 7.51 -18.28
N ALA A 278 -19.19 7.24 -19.04
CA ALA A 278 -18.64 5.89 -19.15
C ALA A 278 -18.17 5.36 -17.78
N ALA A 279 -17.47 6.18 -16.99
CA ALA A 279 -17.04 5.80 -15.64
C ALA A 279 -18.24 5.55 -14.72
N ALA A 280 -19.29 6.37 -14.81
CA ALA A 280 -20.53 6.19 -14.05
C ALA A 280 -21.27 4.90 -14.44
N SER A 281 -21.30 4.54 -15.73
CA SER A 281 -21.87 3.27 -16.19
C SER A 281 -21.09 2.07 -15.64
N ILE A 282 -19.76 2.09 -15.70
CA ILE A 282 -18.94 1.00 -15.14
C ILE A 282 -19.12 0.93 -13.61
N LEU A 283 -19.22 2.08 -12.93
CA LEU A 283 -19.46 2.13 -11.49
C LEU A 283 -20.80 1.49 -11.11
N ALA A 284 -21.87 1.77 -11.87
CA ALA A 284 -23.19 1.16 -11.64
C ALA A 284 -23.11 -0.37 -11.78
N ASP A 285 -22.49 -0.85 -12.86
CA ASP A 285 -22.33 -2.29 -13.11
C ASP A 285 -21.56 -2.99 -12.00
N VAL A 286 -20.56 -2.33 -11.39
CA VAL A 286 -19.75 -2.89 -10.30
C VAL A 286 -20.46 -2.81 -8.94
N SER A 287 -21.24 -1.76 -8.71
CA SER A 287 -21.95 -1.56 -7.43
C SER A 287 -22.96 -2.68 -7.17
N ASP A 288 -23.60 -3.19 -8.23
CA ASP A 288 -24.52 -4.34 -8.15
C ASP A 288 -23.85 -5.62 -7.63
N PHE A 289 -22.53 -5.76 -7.77
CA PHE A 289 -21.76 -6.90 -7.23
C PHE A 289 -21.29 -6.71 -5.78
N LEU A 290 -21.24 -5.47 -5.32
CA LEU A 290 -20.84 -5.12 -3.95
C LEU A 290 -22.03 -5.03 -2.99
N ALA A 291 -23.26 -4.92 -3.52
CA ALA A 291 -24.52 -4.91 -2.79
C ALA A 291 -24.92 -6.31 -2.29
#